data_AF-A0A254T3B8-F1
#
_entry.id   AF-A0A254T3B8-F1
#
_cell.length_a   1.000
_cell.length_b   1.000
_cell.length_c   1.000
_cell.angle_alpha   90.00
_cell.angle_beta   90.00
_cell.angle_gamma   90.00
#
_symmetry.space_group_name_H-M   'P 1'
#
loop_
_entity.id
_entity.type
_entity.pdbx_description
1 polymer ?
#
loop_
_entity_poly.entity_id
_entity_poly.type
_entity_poly.pdbx_seq_one_letter_code
_entity_poly.pdbx_strand_id
1 'polypeptide(L)'
;MAKKTEKSAGLCADIQRIFQDVAKENGFSLKLNSKSFSIYSEKWHSIEFLFQWQKDHFVGKFVSYNSKGEWKASQAIVSIWNYTNAIEFLNAFKILFDMPAKRKTK
;
A
#
# COMPACT_ATOMS: atom_id res chain seq x y z
N MET A 1 24.26 -18.85 -3.15
CA MET A 1 23.22 -18.17 -2.32
C MET A 1 23.10 -16.68 -2.60
N ALA A 2 24.15 -15.96 -3.04
CA ALA A 2 24.11 -14.51 -3.33
C ALA A 2 23.07 -14.06 -4.38
N LYS A 3 22.91 -14.79 -5.51
CA LYS A 3 21.96 -14.44 -6.59
C LYS A 3 20.48 -14.32 -6.16
N LYS A 4 20.06 -15.05 -5.13
CA LYS A 4 18.64 -15.05 -4.68
C LYS A 4 18.31 -13.79 -3.89
N THR A 5 19.28 -13.29 -3.11
CA THR A 5 19.14 -12.10 -2.28
C THR A 5 19.14 -10.82 -3.12
N GLU A 6 20.00 -10.74 -4.15
CA GLU A 6 20.03 -9.62 -5.10
C GLU A 6 18.73 -9.51 -5.92
N LYS A 7 18.23 -10.64 -6.43
CA LYS A 7 16.96 -10.68 -7.16
C LYS A 7 15.77 -10.26 -6.29
N SER A 8 15.78 -10.64 -5.01
CA SER A 8 14.77 -10.24 -4.03
C SER A 8 14.84 -8.76 -3.69
N ALA A 9 16.03 -8.18 -3.59
CA ALA A 9 16.22 -6.75 -3.33
C ALA A 9 15.77 -5.89 -4.51
N GLY A 10 16.10 -6.31 -5.74
CA GLY A 10 15.62 -5.66 -6.97
C GLY A 10 14.09 -5.64 -7.05
N LEU A 11 13.45 -6.78 -6.80
CA LEU A 11 11.99 -6.89 -6.81
C LEU A 11 11.31 -5.98 -5.77
N CYS A 12 11.86 -5.89 -4.55
CA CYS A 12 11.35 -5.00 -3.51
C CYS A 12 11.36 -3.53 -3.99
N ALA A 13 12.49 -3.09 -4.54
CA ALA A 13 12.65 -1.72 -5.06
C ALA A 13 11.73 -1.44 -6.26
N ASP A 14 11.59 -2.41 -7.18
CA ASP A 14 10.73 -2.27 -8.36
C ASP A 14 9.26 -2.11 -7.98
N ILE A 15 8.76 -2.92 -7.03
CA ILE A 15 7.38 -2.80 -6.54
C ILE A 15 7.19 -1.45 -5.83
N GLN A 16 8.12 -1.03 -4.97
CA GLN A 16 8.04 0.27 -4.30
C GLN A 16 7.98 1.43 -5.30
N ARG A 17 8.77 1.36 -6.38
CA ARG A 17 8.77 2.38 -7.44
C ARG A 17 7.41 2.48 -8.14
N ILE A 18 6.78 1.35 -8.47
CA ILE A 18 5.44 1.34 -9.08
C ILE A 18 4.41 2.05 -8.18
N PHE A 19 4.41 1.73 -6.88
CA PHE A 19 3.52 2.41 -5.93
C PHE A 19 3.81 3.90 -5.84
N GLN A 20 5.08 4.31 -5.88
CA GLN A 20 5.48 5.72 -5.87
C GLN A 20 5.00 6.47 -7.11
N ASP A 21 5.19 5.90 -8.30
CA ASP A 21 4.78 6.51 -9.57
C ASP A 21 3.26 6.69 -9.62
N VAL A 22 2.50 5.64 -9.31
CA VAL A 22 1.03 5.69 -9.31
C VAL A 22 0.49 6.62 -8.22
N ALA A 23 1.11 6.65 -7.04
CA ALA A 23 0.73 7.57 -5.98
C ALA A 23 0.89 9.03 -6.43
N LYS A 24 2.01 9.35 -7.09
CA LYS A 24 2.26 10.69 -7.64
C LYS A 24 1.23 11.08 -8.69
N GLU A 25 0.91 10.18 -9.62
CA GLU A 25 -0.07 10.43 -10.69
C GLU A 25 -1.49 10.64 -10.18
N ASN A 26 -1.87 9.95 -9.10
CA ASN A 26 -3.24 9.96 -8.56
C ASN A 26 -3.42 10.85 -7.33
N GLY A 27 -2.37 11.57 -6.90
CA GLY A 27 -2.41 12.45 -5.72
C GLY A 27 -2.57 11.69 -4.40
N PHE A 28 -2.04 10.46 -4.32
CA PHE A 28 -1.96 9.71 -3.07
C PHE A 28 -0.65 10.04 -2.35
N SER A 29 -0.73 9.99 -1.03
CA SER A 29 0.45 10.16 -0.17
C SER A 29 1.09 8.81 0.09
N LEU A 30 2.42 8.81 0.15
CA LEU A 30 3.21 7.60 0.31
C LEU A 30 4.36 7.83 1.29
N LYS A 31 4.49 6.96 2.31
CA LYS A 31 5.62 7.00 3.25
C LYS A 31 6.49 5.76 3.06
N LEU A 32 7.76 5.96 2.73
CA LEU A 32 8.73 4.90 2.47
C LEU A 32 9.61 4.60 3.70
N ASN A 33 9.95 3.32 3.85
CA ASN A 33 11.02 2.81 4.70
C ASN A 33 11.74 1.68 3.93
N SER A 34 12.96 1.34 4.34
CA SER A 34 13.82 0.31 3.75
C SER A 34 13.14 -1.03 3.47
N LYS A 35 12.13 -1.43 4.26
CA LYS A 35 11.40 -2.70 4.11
C LYS A 35 9.89 -2.57 4.21
N SER A 36 9.36 -1.36 4.20
CA SER A 36 7.92 -1.14 4.27
C SER A 36 7.54 0.16 3.61
N PHE A 37 6.29 0.27 3.20
CA PHE A 37 5.75 1.54 2.76
C PHE A 37 4.27 1.62 3.09
N SER A 38 3.75 2.83 3.21
CA SER A 38 2.31 3.05 3.34
C SER A 38 1.78 3.91 2.20
N ILE A 39 0.56 3.64 1.77
CA ILE A 39 -0.18 4.46 0.80
C ILE A 39 -1.53 4.85 1.39
N TYR A 40 -1.91 6.12 1.25
CA TYR A 40 -3.16 6.67 1.77
C TYR A 40 -3.62 7.89 0.96
N SER A 41 -4.90 8.24 1.07
CA SER A 41 -5.43 9.48 0.50
C SER A 41 -5.75 10.50 1.61
N GLU A 42 -5.04 11.63 1.59
CA GLU A 42 -5.28 12.77 2.49
C GLU A 42 -6.65 13.41 2.24
N LYS A 43 -7.03 13.51 0.96
CA LYS A 43 -8.30 14.09 0.52
C LYS A 43 -9.52 13.44 1.19
N TRP A 44 -9.47 12.12 1.38
CA TRP A 44 -10.60 11.35 1.89
C TRP A 44 -10.49 10.98 3.37
N HIS A 45 -9.47 11.46 4.09
CA HIS A 45 -9.20 11.15 5.51
C HIS A 45 -9.35 9.65 5.78
N SER A 46 -8.62 8.88 4.99
CA SER A 46 -9.03 7.53 4.66
C SER A 46 -8.06 6.45 5.12
N ILE A 47 -8.52 5.21 4.99
CA ILE A 47 -7.81 3.98 5.30
C ILE A 47 -6.39 4.03 4.73
N GLU A 48 -5.40 3.94 5.62
CA GLU A 48 -4.00 3.78 5.25
C GLU A 48 -3.70 2.29 5.06
N PHE A 49 -2.94 1.96 4.02
CA PHE A 49 -2.47 0.60 3.79
C PHE A 49 -0.98 0.53 4.05
N LEU A 50 -0.56 -0.32 4.98
CA LEU A 50 0.84 -0.60 5.25
C LEU A 50 1.26 -1.90 4.56
N PHE A 51 2.30 -1.81 3.74
CA PHE A 51 2.97 -2.93 3.09
C PHE A 51 4.31 -3.20 3.75
N GLN A 52 4.54 -4.44 4.17
CA GLN A 52 5.79 -4.87 4.81
C GLN A 52 6.43 -5.99 3.98
N TRP A 53 7.71 -5.86 3.64
CA TRP A 53 8.46 -6.89 2.94
C TRP A 53 8.67 -8.09 3.86
N GLN A 54 8.20 -9.26 3.43
CA GLN A 54 8.26 -10.51 4.16
C GLN A 54 8.87 -11.57 3.25
N LYS A 55 10.13 -11.96 3.54
CA LYS A 55 10.93 -12.92 2.77
C LYS A 55 11.20 -12.50 1.34
N ASP A 56 10.18 -12.48 0.49
CA ASP A 56 10.23 -12.34 -0.97
C ASP A 56 9.02 -11.61 -1.58
N HIS A 57 8.10 -11.09 -0.76
CA HIS A 57 6.92 -10.34 -1.21
C HIS A 57 6.51 -9.27 -0.20
N PHE A 58 5.63 -8.35 -0.60
CA PHE A 58 5.00 -7.44 0.35
C PHE A 58 3.69 -8.04 0.90
N VAL A 59 3.47 -7.90 2.19
CA VAL A 59 2.18 -8.17 2.84
C VAL A 59 1.52 -6.84 3.19
N GLY A 60 0.32 -6.61 2.66
CA GLY A 60 -0.49 -5.43 2.93
C GLY A 60 -1.48 -5.64 4.07
N LYS A 61 -1.64 -4.62 4.90
CA LYS A 61 -2.62 -4.53 6.01
C LYS A 61 -3.30 -3.18 6.00
N PHE A 62 -4.54 -3.11 6.44
CA PHE A 62 -5.16 -1.85 6.80
C PHE A 62 -4.58 -1.34 8.11
N VAL A 63 -4.36 -0.04 8.21
CA VAL A 63 -3.96 0.61 9.45
C VAL A 63 -4.86 1.81 9.71
N SER A 64 -5.28 1.94 10.96
CA SER A 64 -6.10 3.04 11.45
C SER A 64 -5.75 3.37 12.89
N TYR A 65 -6.19 4.55 13.33
CA TYR A 65 -6.16 4.90 14.74
C TYR A 65 -7.44 4.40 15.40
N ASN A 66 -7.31 3.76 16.57
CA ASN A 66 -8.46 3.39 17.38
C ASN A 66 -9.08 4.63 18.06
N SER A 67 -10.17 4.45 18.81
CA SER A 67 -10.84 5.53 19.56
C SER A 67 -9.97 6.22 20.62
N LYS A 68 -8.80 5.65 20.95
CA LYS A 68 -7.81 6.19 21.89
C LYS A 68 -6.63 6.88 21.18
N GLY A 69 -6.64 6.97 19.85
CA GLY A 69 -5.53 7.51 19.06
C GLY A 69 -4.34 6.56 18.93
N GLU A 70 -4.47 5.29 19.29
CA GLU A 70 -3.41 4.29 19.14
C GLU A 70 -3.44 3.69 17.74
N TRP A 71 -2.27 3.53 17.15
CA TRP A 71 -2.09 2.92 15.85
C TRP A 71 -2.38 1.40 15.90
N LYS A 72 -3.31 0.92 15.07
CA LYS A 72 -3.71 -0.49 14.99
C LYS A 72 -3.67 -0.97 13.55
N ALA A 73 -3.08 -2.16 13.34
CA ALA A 73 -3.07 -2.85 12.06
C ALA A 73 -4.06 -4.02 12.05
N SER A 74 -4.70 -4.26 10.91
CA SER A 74 -5.53 -5.43 10.67
C SER A 74 -4.70 -6.72 10.51
N GLN A 75 -5.38 -7.85 10.33
CA GLN A 75 -4.78 -9.03 9.72
C GLN A 75 -4.34 -8.73 8.27
N ALA A 76 -3.48 -9.58 7.71
CA ALA A 76 -3.05 -9.47 6.31
C ALA A 76 -4.25 -9.56 5.36
N ILE A 77 -4.34 -8.64 4.41
CA ILE A 77 -5.46 -8.56 3.45
C ILE A 77 -5.02 -8.79 2.00
N VAL A 78 -3.73 -8.58 1.71
CA VAL A 78 -3.17 -8.74 0.36
C VAL A 78 -1.70 -9.13 0.45
N SER A 79 -1.24 -9.88 -0.55
CA SER A 79 0.19 -10.17 -0.77
C SER A 79 0.57 -9.77 -2.18
N ILE A 80 1.67 -9.03 -2.33
CA ILE A 80 2.17 -8.50 -3.60
C ILE A 80 3.51 -9.19 -3.91
N TRP A 81 3.45 -10.17 -4.79
CA TRP A 81 4.61 -11.00 -5.17
C TRP A 81 5.35 -10.47 -6.39
N ASN A 82 4.68 -9.66 -7.21
CA ASN A 82 5.22 -9.16 -8.46
C ASN A 82 4.54 -7.83 -8.85
N TYR A 83 5.01 -7.25 -9.94
CA TYR A 83 4.50 -6.00 -10.48
C TYR A 83 3.03 -6.08 -10.90
N THR A 84 2.56 -7.23 -11.39
CA THR A 84 1.16 -7.42 -11.79
C THR A 84 0.23 -7.29 -10.59
N ASN A 85 0.56 -7.94 -9.47
CA ASN A 85 -0.22 -7.80 -8.23
C ASN A 85 -0.24 -6.35 -7.72
N ALA A 86 0.88 -5.63 -7.87
CA ALA A 86 0.97 -4.22 -7.47
C ALA A 86 0.00 -3.36 -8.29
N ILE A 87 0.00 -3.53 -9.62
CA ILE A 87 -0.90 -2.81 -10.53
C ILE A 87 -2.36 -3.15 -10.25
N GLU A 88 -2.69 -4.43 -10.09
CA GLU A 88 -4.05 -4.88 -9.74
C GLU A 88 -4.53 -4.26 -8.43
N PHE A 89 -3.69 -4.27 -7.40
CA PHE A 89 -4.01 -3.63 -6.12
C PHE A 89 -4.23 -2.13 -6.29
N LEU A 90 -3.35 -1.43 -7.00
CA LEU A 90 -3.42 0.03 -7.19
C LEU A 90 -4.67 0.44 -7.97
N ASN A 91 -5.07 -0.35 -8.97
CA ASN A 91 -6.32 -0.14 -9.69
C ASN A 91 -7.53 -0.33 -8.77
N ALA A 92 -7.56 -1.40 -7.96
CA ALA A 92 -8.63 -1.63 -6.98
C ALA A 92 -8.66 -0.52 -5.91
N PHE A 93 -7.49 -0.07 -5.43
CA PHE A 93 -7.32 1.03 -4.50
C PHE A 93 -7.89 2.32 -5.07
N LYS A 94 -7.55 2.67 -6.32
CA LYS A 94 -8.11 3.83 -7.01
C LYS A 94 -9.63 3.76 -7.09
N ILE A 95 -10.19 2.61 -7.47
CA ILE A 95 -11.65 2.43 -7.54
C ILE A 95 -12.30 2.62 -6.17
N LEU A 96 -11.69 2.10 -5.09
CA LEU A 96 -12.19 2.29 -3.72
C LEU A 96 -12.30 3.78 -3.35
N PHE A 97 -11.34 4.60 -3.79
CA PHE A 97 -11.27 6.04 -3.49
C PHE A 97 -12.05 6.93 -4.45
N ASP A 98 -12.17 6.52 -5.70
CA ASP A 98 -12.96 7.20 -6.71
C ASP A 98 -14.44 6.87 -6.60
N MET A 99 -14.82 5.78 -5.91
CA MET A 99 -16.21 5.53 -5.56
C MET A 99 -16.72 6.67 -4.67
N PRO A 100 -17.66 7.52 -5.13
CA PRO A 100 -18.26 8.51 -4.28
C PRO A 100 -18.91 7.75 -3.13
N ALA A 101 -18.39 7.95 -1.92
CA ALA A 101 -19.14 7.58 -0.74
C ALA A 101 -20.47 8.31 -0.89
N LYS A 102 -21.56 7.56 -1.17
CA LYS A 102 -22.93 8.07 -1.12
C LYS A 102 -23.26 8.40 0.34
N ARG A 103 -22.51 9.32 0.93
CA ARG A 103 -22.88 10.01 2.15
C ARG A 103 -24.04 10.87 1.70
N LYS A 104 -25.25 10.39 1.98
CA LYS A 104 -26.42 11.26 2.01
C LYS A 104 -26.00 12.45 2.88
N THR A 105 -25.80 13.60 2.26
CA THR A 105 -25.82 14.89 2.94
C THR A 105 -27.13 14.90 3.71
N LYS A 106 -27.04 14.81 5.03
CA LYS A 106 -28.17 15.10 5.91
C LYS A 106 -28.39 16.61 5.92
#